data_AF-A0A559JN35-F1
#
_entry.id   AF-A0A559JN35-F1
#
_cell.length_a   1.000
_cell.length_b   1.000
_cell.length_c   1.000
_cell.angle_alpha   90.00
_cell.angle_beta   90.00
_cell.angle_gamma   90.00
#
_symmetry.space_group_name_H-M   'P 1'
#
loop_
_entity.id
_entity.type
_entity.pdbx_description
1 polymer ?
#
loop_
_entity_poly.entity_id
_entity_poly.type
_entity_poly.pdbx_seq_one_letter_code
_entity_poly.pdbx_strand_id
1 'polypeptide(L)'
;MTERQAVKYIGAYLWRRERFAMLLTLLFACYLGTMSSFTVDSLLRGEEGVPRALYGVLDWMYLTMFPTFGLMMNKSAWGMWRDDTYSKRLALWRAMPIPVASIVKARLLQSFVGIPIIGTVFMLLQYSLAPFLRETVSPVQWAENGLVWICYSFAAVSFYVWAELGFSGKIYCLFYFGYIAVTAILSVVFTLNGIYLFQEVLGVIERGYGGALIAGMTLVAAIAIWVAHRTTVNRIRTRSLTF
;
A
#
# COMPACT_ATOMS: atom_id res chain seq x y z
N MET A 1 4.01 29.15 14.02
CA MET A 1 2.94 28.36 13.36
C MET A 1 2.71 27.10 14.18
N THR A 2 1.49 26.77 14.59
CA THR A 2 1.24 25.55 15.37
C THR A 2 1.39 24.29 14.50
N GLU A 3 1.85 23.18 15.07
CA GLU A 3 2.13 21.93 14.33
C GLU A 3 0.90 21.43 13.54
N ARG A 4 -0.30 21.56 14.11
CA ARG A 4 -1.57 21.22 13.46
C ARG A 4 -1.87 22.08 12.24
N GLN A 5 -1.59 23.39 12.31
CA GLN A 5 -1.77 24.30 11.18
C GLN A 5 -0.81 23.91 10.04
N ALA A 6 0.46 23.65 10.35
CA ALA A 6 1.45 23.24 9.35
C ALA A 6 1.05 21.96 8.62
N VAL A 7 0.58 20.93 9.35
CA VAL A 7 0.07 19.69 8.74
C VAL A 7 -1.13 19.97 7.83
N LYS A 8 -2.08 20.82 8.24
CA LYS A 8 -3.26 21.15 7.43
C LYS A 8 -2.88 21.84 6.12
N TYR A 9 -1.98 22.83 6.16
CA TYR A 9 -1.57 23.56 4.96
C TYR A 9 -0.78 22.69 3.98
N ILE A 10 0.16 21.88 4.47
CA ILE A 10 0.95 20.97 3.63
C ILE A 10 0.05 19.86 3.07
N GLY A 11 -0.82 19.29 3.91
CA GLY A 11 -1.78 18.27 3.50
C GLY A 11 -2.70 18.78 2.39
N ALA A 12 -3.26 19.99 2.54
CA ALA A 12 -4.11 20.60 1.52
C ALA A 12 -3.34 20.88 0.21
N TYR A 13 -2.08 21.31 0.31
CA TYR A 13 -1.21 21.53 -0.85
C TYR A 13 -0.90 20.21 -1.58
N LEU A 14 -0.46 19.18 -0.85
CA LEU A 14 -0.21 17.84 -1.39
C LEU A 14 -1.45 17.28 -2.06
N TRP A 15 -2.60 17.38 -1.40
CA TRP A 15 -3.87 16.90 -1.94
C TRP A 15 -4.25 17.59 -3.24
N ARG A 16 -4.12 18.94 -3.34
CA ARG A 16 -4.41 19.68 -4.57
C ARG A 16 -3.48 19.30 -5.72
N ARG A 17 -2.19 19.12 -5.43
CA ARG A 17 -1.20 18.76 -6.45
C ARG A 17 -1.38 17.32 -6.94
N GLU A 18 -1.81 16.41 -6.06
CA GLU A 18 -1.83 14.97 -6.34
C GLU A 18 -3.24 14.45 -6.70
N ARG A 19 -4.22 15.33 -6.95
CA ARG A 19 -5.58 14.92 -7.41
C ARG A 19 -5.55 14.09 -8.68
N PHE A 20 -4.77 14.51 -9.68
CA PHE A 20 -4.63 13.77 -10.93
C PHE A 20 -3.91 12.43 -10.71
N ALA A 21 -2.91 12.40 -9.83
CA ALA A 21 -2.22 11.16 -9.47
C ALA A 21 -3.15 10.17 -8.77
N MET A 22 -4.02 10.66 -7.88
CA MET A 22 -5.04 9.86 -7.21
C MET A 22 -6.08 9.31 -8.19
N LEU A 23 -6.56 10.13 -9.15
CA LEU A 23 -7.46 9.66 -10.19
C LEU A 23 -6.81 8.58 -11.05
N LEU A 24 -5.54 8.74 -11.42
CA LEU A 24 -4.80 7.75 -12.19
C LEU A 24 -4.60 6.45 -11.39
N THR A 25 -4.22 6.54 -10.11
CA THR A 25 -4.11 5.37 -9.23
C THR A 25 -5.47 4.69 -9.03
N LEU A 26 -6.56 5.46 -8.94
CA LEU A 26 -7.91 4.92 -8.87
C LEU A 26 -8.29 4.16 -10.15
N LEU A 27 -8.04 4.73 -11.33
CA LEU A 27 -8.28 4.04 -12.60
C LEU A 27 -7.45 2.75 -12.71
N PHE A 28 -6.19 2.81 -12.30
CA PHE A 28 -5.31 1.64 -12.25
C PHE A 28 -5.83 0.58 -11.28
N ALA A 29 -6.32 0.99 -10.10
CA ALA A 29 -6.96 0.09 -9.14
C ALA A 29 -8.25 -0.52 -9.69
N CYS A 30 -9.05 0.23 -10.45
CA CYS A 30 -10.24 -0.31 -11.11
C CYS A 30 -9.89 -1.37 -12.16
N TYR A 31 -8.85 -1.11 -12.97
CA TYR A 31 -8.34 -2.06 -13.94
C TYR A 31 -7.84 -3.34 -13.26
N LEU A 32 -6.98 -3.20 -12.25
CA LEU A 32 -6.47 -4.34 -11.48
C LEU A 32 -7.57 -5.09 -10.76
N GLY A 33 -8.52 -4.39 -10.15
CA GLY A 33 -9.68 -4.97 -9.46
C GLY A 33 -10.53 -5.80 -10.41
N THR A 34 -10.79 -5.29 -11.61
CA THR A 34 -11.54 -6.02 -12.65
C THR A 34 -10.80 -7.30 -13.06
N MET A 35 -9.50 -7.20 -13.36
CA MET A 35 -8.68 -8.37 -13.72
C MET A 35 -8.57 -9.38 -12.58
N SER A 36 -8.39 -8.91 -11.34
CA SER A 36 -8.28 -9.76 -10.16
C SER A 36 -9.62 -10.44 -9.81
N SER A 37 -10.75 -9.80 -10.14
CA SER A 37 -12.09 -10.38 -9.95
C SER A 37 -12.23 -11.69 -10.69
N PHE A 38 -11.87 -11.71 -11.97
CA PHE A 38 -11.96 -12.92 -12.80
C PHE A 38 -11.04 -14.01 -12.29
N THR A 39 -9.82 -13.65 -11.89
CA THR A 39 -8.86 -14.59 -11.30
C THR A 39 -9.41 -15.17 -10.00
N VAL A 40 -9.90 -14.35 -9.07
CA VAL A 40 -10.47 -14.86 -7.80
C VAL A 40 -11.71 -15.71 -8.02
N ASP A 41 -12.60 -15.34 -8.94
CA ASP A 41 -13.78 -16.14 -9.27
C ASP A 41 -13.40 -17.53 -9.80
N SER A 42 -12.43 -17.59 -10.74
CA SER A 42 -11.92 -18.85 -11.29
C SER A 42 -11.23 -19.74 -10.23
N LEU A 43 -10.49 -19.12 -9.30
CA LEU A 43 -9.80 -19.85 -8.23
C LEU A 43 -10.79 -20.46 -7.24
N LEU A 44 -11.83 -19.71 -6.85
CA LEU A 44 -12.81 -20.17 -5.88
C LEU A 44 -13.73 -21.26 -6.45
N ARG A 45 -14.06 -21.20 -7.75
CA ARG A 45 -14.82 -22.26 -8.43
C ARG A 45 -14.11 -23.61 -8.44
N GLY A 46 -12.79 -23.63 -8.23
CA GLY A 46 -12.02 -24.87 -8.21
C GLY A 46 -12.01 -25.60 -9.55
N GLU A 47 -12.08 -24.87 -10.67
CA GLU A 47 -12.07 -25.48 -12.00
C GLU A 47 -10.83 -26.39 -12.18
N GLU A 48 -11.06 -27.64 -12.54
CA GLU A 48 -10.01 -28.65 -12.80
C GLU A 48 -9.16 -28.19 -14.00
N GLY A 49 -8.08 -27.48 -13.73
CA GLY A 49 -7.21 -26.93 -14.76
C GLY A 49 -6.53 -25.60 -14.42
N VAL A 50 -6.95 -24.92 -13.35
CA VAL A 50 -6.30 -23.67 -12.90
C VAL A 50 -4.84 -23.96 -12.50
N PRO A 51 -3.84 -23.40 -13.19
CA PRO A 51 -2.44 -23.60 -12.83
C PRO A 51 -2.17 -23.12 -11.40
N ARG A 52 -1.48 -23.92 -10.59
CA ARG A 52 -1.04 -23.52 -9.23
C ARG A 52 -0.29 -22.18 -9.20
N ALA A 53 0.38 -21.84 -10.31
CA ALA A 53 1.05 -20.57 -10.49
C ALA A 53 0.10 -19.35 -10.37
N LEU A 54 -1.17 -19.47 -10.75
CA LEU A 54 -2.14 -18.35 -10.65
C LEU A 54 -2.41 -17.96 -9.19
N TYR A 55 -2.41 -18.91 -8.26
CA TYR A 55 -2.55 -18.63 -6.83
C TYR A 55 -1.37 -17.80 -6.31
N GLY A 56 -0.15 -18.18 -6.68
CA GLY A 56 1.05 -17.41 -6.34
C GLY A 56 1.08 -16.02 -6.97
N VAL A 57 0.60 -15.88 -8.20
CA VAL A 57 0.48 -14.58 -8.88
C VAL A 57 -0.54 -13.70 -8.18
N LEU A 58 -1.68 -14.26 -7.74
CA LEU A 58 -2.67 -13.53 -6.97
C LEU A 58 -2.08 -13.04 -5.64
N ASP A 59 -1.44 -13.91 -4.87
CA ASP A 59 -0.79 -13.55 -3.61
C ASP A 59 0.26 -12.45 -3.80
N TRP A 60 1.12 -12.59 -4.81
CA TRP A 60 2.11 -11.59 -5.15
C TRP A 60 1.48 -10.25 -5.52
N MET A 61 0.39 -10.28 -6.31
CA MET A 61 -0.33 -9.08 -6.70
C MET A 61 -0.95 -8.39 -5.49
N TYR A 62 -1.52 -9.12 -4.53
CA TYR A 62 -2.04 -8.52 -3.29
C TYR A 62 -0.92 -7.93 -2.42
N LEU A 63 0.19 -8.66 -2.23
CA LEU A 63 1.32 -8.20 -1.45
C LEU A 63 1.98 -6.94 -2.05
N THR A 64 2.05 -6.85 -3.38
CA THR A 64 2.70 -5.72 -4.05
C THR A 64 1.78 -4.56 -4.37
N MET A 65 0.58 -4.83 -4.90
CA MET A 65 -0.29 -3.78 -5.44
C MET A 65 -1.15 -3.11 -4.38
N PHE A 66 -1.56 -3.83 -3.34
CA PHE A 66 -2.40 -3.22 -2.30
C PHE A 66 -1.69 -2.05 -1.58
N PRO A 67 -0.40 -2.18 -1.19
CA PRO A 67 0.37 -1.07 -0.64
C PRO A 67 0.60 0.08 -1.65
N THR A 68 0.70 -0.21 -2.95
CA THR A 68 0.99 0.85 -3.94
C THR A 68 -0.19 1.80 -4.12
N PHE A 69 -1.40 1.45 -3.70
CA PHE A 69 -2.52 2.40 -3.63
C PHE A 69 -2.25 3.58 -2.68
N GLY A 70 -1.39 3.41 -1.67
CA GLY A 70 -0.94 4.51 -0.83
C GLY A 70 0.16 5.37 -1.46
N LEU A 71 0.75 4.90 -2.57
CA LEU A 71 1.78 5.59 -3.34
C LEU A 71 1.14 6.18 -4.61
N MET A 72 0.68 7.43 -4.52
CA MET A 72 0.01 8.08 -5.65
C MET A 72 0.92 8.12 -6.90
N MET A 73 0.40 7.64 -8.04
CA MET A 73 1.13 7.57 -9.31
C MET A 73 1.31 8.96 -9.89
N ASN A 74 2.47 9.57 -9.64
CA ASN A 74 2.81 10.90 -10.15
C ASN A 74 3.88 10.83 -11.26
N LYS A 75 3.91 11.81 -12.17
CA LYS A 75 4.96 11.98 -13.19
C LYS A 75 6.36 11.99 -12.57
N SER A 76 6.51 12.50 -11.35
CA SER A 76 7.77 12.48 -10.59
C SER A 76 8.28 11.07 -10.27
N ALA A 77 7.40 10.06 -10.19
CA ALA A 77 7.81 8.67 -9.97
C ALA A 77 8.54 8.09 -11.19
N TRP A 78 8.13 8.48 -12.40
CA TRP A 78 8.72 8.00 -13.66
C TRP A 78 10.11 8.59 -13.91
N GLY A 79 10.36 9.82 -13.45
CA GLY A 79 11.66 10.49 -13.55
C GLY A 79 12.65 10.14 -12.44
N MET A 80 12.25 9.33 -11.45
CA MET A 80 12.98 9.15 -10.20
C MET A 80 14.39 8.55 -10.36
N TRP A 81 14.56 7.71 -11.38
CA TRP A 81 15.84 7.07 -11.68
C TRP A 81 16.88 8.07 -12.21
N ARG A 82 16.42 9.05 -13.01
CA ARG A 82 17.27 10.02 -13.70
C ARG A 82 17.47 11.30 -12.88
N ASP A 83 16.38 11.80 -12.31
CA ASP A 83 16.33 13.06 -11.59
C ASP A 83 15.93 12.82 -10.14
N ASP A 84 16.78 13.22 -9.18
CA ASP A 84 16.50 13.10 -7.74
C ASP A 84 15.45 14.12 -7.27
N THR A 85 14.23 13.92 -7.77
CA THR A 85 13.07 14.81 -7.60
C THR A 85 12.62 14.82 -6.13
N TYR A 86 12.79 13.70 -5.43
CA TYR A 86 12.39 13.56 -4.03
C TYR A 86 13.31 14.34 -3.09
N SER A 87 14.63 14.26 -3.31
CA SER A 87 15.57 15.07 -2.54
C SER A 87 15.39 16.56 -2.82
N LYS A 88 15.18 16.97 -4.09
CA LYS A 88 14.92 18.37 -4.46
C LYS A 88 13.65 18.90 -3.76
N ARG A 89 12.59 18.11 -3.76
CA ARG A 89 11.34 18.43 -3.04
C ARG A 89 11.56 18.56 -1.54
N LEU A 90 12.36 17.66 -0.95
CA LEU A 90 12.68 17.70 0.48
C LEU A 90 13.50 18.94 0.85
N ALA A 91 14.45 19.37 0.01
CA ALA A 91 15.18 20.63 0.24
C ALA A 91 14.26 21.85 0.21
N LEU A 92 13.34 21.92 -0.76
CA LEU A 92 12.34 22.99 -0.80
C LEU A 92 11.50 23.01 0.48
N TRP A 93 11.09 21.85 0.98
CA TRP A 93 10.31 21.76 2.22
C TRP A 93 11.10 22.13 3.48
N ARG A 94 12.41 21.90 3.49
CA ARG A 94 13.30 22.32 4.60
C ARG A 94 13.64 23.81 4.56
N ALA A 95 13.58 24.45 3.39
CA ALA A 95 13.77 25.90 3.27
C ALA A 95 12.56 26.68 3.83
N MET A 96 11.39 26.05 3.90
CA MET A 96 10.22 26.64 4.54
C MET A 96 10.30 26.52 6.08
N PRO A 97 9.72 27.46 6.84
CA PRO A 97 9.71 27.44 8.31
C PRO A 97 8.70 26.42 8.86
N ILE A 98 8.88 25.15 8.48
CA ILE A 98 7.97 24.05 8.76
C ILE A 98 8.72 22.96 9.56
N PRO A 99 8.14 22.45 10.66
CA PRO A 99 8.73 21.33 11.38
C PRO A 99 8.82 20.07 10.50
N VAL A 100 9.98 19.42 10.50
CA VAL A 100 10.21 18.16 9.76
C VAL A 100 9.19 17.08 10.11
N ALA A 101 8.79 17.00 11.38
CA ALA A 101 7.76 16.05 11.84
C ALA A 101 6.41 16.28 11.13
N SER A 102 6.04 17.54 10.84
CA SER A 102 4.81 17.87 10.13
C SER A 102 4.85 17.39 8.67
N ILE A 103 6.02 17.41 8.02
CA ILE A 103 6.21 16.90 6.66
C ILE A 103 5.96 15.39 6.62
N VAL A 104 6.59 14.64 7.54
CA VAL A 104 6.44 13.18 7.63
C VAL A 104 4.98 12.81 7.92
N LYS A 105 4.35 13.50 8.89
CA LYS A 105 2.93 13.29 9.23
C LYS A 105 2.01 13.59 8.06
N ALA A 106 2.23 14.69 7.33
CA ALA A 106 1.40 15.03 6.18
C ALA A 106 1.51 13.97 5.06
N ARG A 107 2.71 13.45 4.81
CA ARG A 107 2.93 12.40 3.81
C ARG A 107 2.31 11.07 4.22
N LEU A 108 2.48 10.64 5.47
CA LEU A 108 1.80 9.47 5.99
C LEU A 108 0.28 9.63 5.90
N LEU A 109 -0.27 10.74 6.40
CA LEU A 109 -1.71 11.01 6.40
C LEU A 109 -2.30 10.92 4.99
N GLN A 110 -1.59 11.41 3.98
CA GLN A 110 -2.01 11.31 2.60
C GLN A 110 -2.22 9.86 2.16
N SER A 111 -1.28 8.97 2.49
CA SER A 111 -1.43 7.54 2.21
C SER A 111 -2.48 6.87 3.08
N PHE A 112 -2.63 7.29 4.35
CA PHE A 112 -3.69 6.82 5.25
C PHE A 112 -5.09 7.10 4.74
N VAL A 113 -5.28 8.20 4.02
CA VAL A 113 -6.56 8.53 3.38
C VAL A 113 -6.69 7.86 2.03
N GLY A 114 -5.60 7.75 1.25
CA GLY A 114 -5.61 7.15 -0.08
C GLY A 114 -5.94 5.65 -0.08
N ILE A 115 -5.31 4.87 0.81
CA ILE A 115 -5.47 3.41 0.84
C ILE A 115 -6.92 3.00 1.09
N PRO A 116 -7.65 3.50 2.10
CA PRO A 116 -9.05 3.11 2.30
C PRO A 116 -9.93 3.50 1.12
N ILE A 117 -9.77 4.70 0.54
CA ILE A 117 -10.63 5.15 -0.57
C ILE A 117 -10.42 4.24 -1.80
N ILE A 118 -9.17 4.05 -2.21
CA ILE A 118 -8.83 3.30 -3.43
C ILE A 118 -9.01 1.79 -3.19
N GLY A 119 -8.57 1.30 -2.02
CA GLY A 119 -8.69 -0.10 -1.61
C GLY A 119 -10.15 -0.54 -1.46
N THR A 120 -11.03 0.30 -0.93
CA THR A 120 -12.47 -0.02 -0.88
C THR A 120 -13.07 -0.10 -2.28
N VAL A 121 -12.73 0.82 -3.20
CA VAL A 121 -13.20 0.72 -4.60
C VAL A 121 -12.71 -0.57 -5.26
N PHE A 122 -11.44 -0.92 -5.07
CA PHE A 122 -10.87 -2.19 -5.56
C PHE A 122 -11.66 -3.40 -5.02
N MET A 123 -11.91 -3.45 -3.71
CA MET A 123 -12.63 -4.55 -3.07
C MET A 123 -14.11 -4.62 -3.47
N LEU A 124 -14.77 -3.48 -3.67
CA LEU A 124 -16.16 -3.41 -4.12
C LEU A 124 -16.30 -3.90 -5.55
N LEU A 125 -15.39 -3.49 -6.45
CA LEU A 125 -15.37 -4.00 -7.82
C LEU A 125 -15.21 -5.52 -7.83
N GLN A 126 -14.29 -6.03 -7.02
CA GLN A 126 -14.07 -7.45 -6.88
C GLN A 126 -15.30 -8.23 -6.42
N TYR A 127 -15.98 -7.74 -5.39
CA TYR A 127 -17.22 -8.36 -4.93
C TYR A 127 -18.35 -8.27 -5.97
N SER A 128 -18.43 -7.17 -6.71
CA SER A 128 -19.49 -6.96 -7.71
C SER A 128 -19.35 -7.85 -8.95
N LEU A 129 -18.11 -8.12 -9.38
CA LEU A 129 -17.79 -8.80 -10.64
C LEU A 129 -17.52 -10.30 -10.48
N ALA A 130 -17.25 -10.79 -9.25
CA ALA A 130 -17.05 -12.20 -8.96
C ALA A 130 -18.34 -12.84 -8.39
N PRO A 131 -19.23 -13.44 -9.23
CA PRO A 131 -20.48 -14.03 -8.76
C PRO A 131 -20.26 -15.17 -7.75
N PHE A 132 -19.26 -16.03 -7.96
CA PHE A 132 -19.02 -17.17 -7.08
C PHE A 132 -18.46 -16.73 -5.72
N LEU A 133 -17.70 -15.64 -5.69
CA LEU A 133 -17.27 -15.00 -4.43
C LEU A 133 -18.48 -14.54 -3.60
N ARG A 134 -19.55 -14.05 -4.24
CA ARG A 134 -20.77 -13.61 -3.53
C ARG A 134 -21.59 -14.77 -3.00
N GLU A 135 -21.51 -15.94 -3.64
CA GLU A 135 -22.20 -17.15 -3.20
C GLU A 135 -21.47 -17.82 -2.02
N THR A 136 -20.14 -17.75 -2.01
CA THR A 136 -19.30 -18.41 -1.00
C THR A 136 -19.00 -17.54 0.22
N VAL A 137 -18.80 -16.23 0.02
CA VAL A 137 -18.33 -15.32 1.08
C VAL A 137 -19.39 -14.27 1.40
N SER A 138 -19.73 -14.15 2.69
CA SER A 138 -20.68 -13.11 3.12
C SER A 138 -20.08 -11.70 2.93
N PRO A 139 -20.90 -10.66 2.70
CA PRO A 139 -20.41 -9.29 2.60
C PRO A 139 -19.60 -8.83 3.82
N VAL A 140 -19.94 -9.35 5.01
CA VAL A 140 -19.25 -9.04 6.27
C VAL A 140 -17.85 -9.65 6.29
N GLN A 141 -17.72 -10.93 5.93
CA GLN A 141 -16.42 -11.60 5.84
C GLN A 141 -15.53 -10.95 4.78
N TRP A 142 -16.11 -10.49 3.67
CA TRP A 142 -15.37 -9.75 2.65
C TRP A 142 -14.89 -8.38 3.15
N ALA A 143 -15.71 -7.67 3.93
CA ALA A 143 -15.31 -6.43 4.57
C ALA A 143 -14.16 -6.64 5.58
N GLU A 144 -14.23 -7.71 6.37
CA GLU A 144 -13.15 -8.10 7.28
C GLU A 144 -11.84 -8.39 6.53
N ASN A 145 -11.90 -9.13 5.43
CA ASN A 145 -10.75 -9.38 4.56
C ASN A 145 -10.16 -8.06 4.03
N GLY A 146 -11.02 -7.16 3.55
CA GLY A 146 -10.59 -5.82 3.12
C GLY A 146 -9.87 -5.04 4.21
N LEU A 147 -10.35 -5.07 5.46
CA LEU A 147 -9.71 -4.40 6.60
C LEU A 147 -8.33 -4.99 6.93
N VAL A 148 -8.17 -6.31 6.86
CA VAL A 148 -6.87 -6.98 7.05
C VAL A 148 -5.86 -6.48 6.03
N TRP A 149 -6.23 -6.45 4.74
CA TRP A 149 -5.35 -5.97 3.68
C TRP A 149 -5.05 -4.47 3.76
N ILE A 150 -6.01 -3.66 4.23
CA ILE A 150 -5.80 -2.22 4.49
C ILE A 150 -4.76 -2.04 5.60
N CYS A 151 -4.87 -2.80 6.70
CA CYS A 151 -3.90 -2.76 7.79
C CYS A 151 -2.50 -3.18 7.33
N TYR A 152 -2.42 -4.26 6.55
CA TYR A 152 -1.17 -4.68 5.90
C TYR A 152 -0.55 -3.55 5.05
N SER A 153 -1.38 -2.88 4.24
CA SER A 153 -0.91 -1.78 3.39
C SER A 153 -0.40 -0.58 4.17
N PHE A 154 -0.99 -0.27 5.32
CA PHE A 154 -0.46 0.77 6.20
C PHE A 154 0.94 0.43 6.72
N ALA A 155 1.20 -0.83 7.07
CA ALA A 155 2.53 -1.27 7.48
C ALA A 155 3.54 -1.15 6.32
N ALA A 156 3.20 -1.68 5.14
CA ALA A 156 4.07 -1.64 3.96
C ALA A 156 4.32 -0.21 3.46
N VAL A 157 3.30 0.64 3.44
CA VAL A 157 3.45 2.05 3.03
C VAL A 157 4.27 2.86 4.02
N SER A 158 4.21 2.54 5.31
CA SER A 158 5.09 3.19 6.29
C SER A 158 6.56 2.96 5.96
N PHE A 159 6.92 1.75 5.50
CA PHE A 159 8.26 1.45 4.98
C PHE A 159 8.58 2.26 3.71
N TYR A 160 7.65 2.35 2.76
CA TYR A 160 7.87 3.15 1.55
C TYR A 160 8.05 4.64 1.84
N VAL A 161 7.25 5.23 2.73
CA VAL A 161 7.38 6.65 3.12
C VAL A 161 8.72 6.89 3.82
N TRP A 162 9.16 5.93 4.65
CA TRP A 162 10.49 5.99 5.25
C TRP A 162 11.59 5.99 4.20
N ALA A 163 11.51 5.11 3.21
CA ALA A 163 12.47 5.06 2.12
C ALA A 163 12.43 6.34 1.27
N GLU A 164 11.22 6.84 0.97
CA GLU A 164 10.95 8.00 0.10
C GLU A 164 11.57 9.29 0.66
N LEU A 165 11.42 9.53 1.95
CA LEU A 165 11.91 10.74 2.61
C LEU A 165 13.33 10.56 3.17
N GLY A 166 13.70 9.33 3.53
CA GLY A 166 14.97 9.02 4.17
C GLY A 166 16.17 8.95 3.23
N PHE A 167 15.96 8.61 1.95
CA PHE A 167 17.04 8.29 1.01
C PHE A 167 16.93 9.05 -0.32
N SER A 168 17.97 8.93 -1.16
CA SER A 168 17.96 9.49 -2.52
C SER A 168 17.03 8.69 -3.44
N GLY A 169 16.61 9.30 -4.55
CA GLY A 169 15.70 8.66 -5.48
C GLY A 169 16.15 7.27 -5.95
N LYS A 170 17.45 7.11 -6.22
CA LYS A 170 18.04 5.83 -6.64
C LYS A 170 17.94 4.74 -5.58
N ILE A 171 18.25 5.08 -4.33
CA ILE A 171 18.21 4.11 -3.21
C ILE A 171 16.75 3.71 -2.92
N TYR A 172 15.81 4.65 -2.99
CA TYR A 172 14.40 4.32 -2.88
C TYR A 172 13.93 3.38 -4.00
N CYS A 173 14.34 3.63 -5.26
CA CYS A 173 14.04 2.69 -6.35
C CYS A 173 14.59 1.29 -6.04
N LEU A 174 15.81 1.18 -5.51
CA LEU A 174 16.39 -0.09 -5.10
C LEU A 174 15.56 -0.78 -4.00
N PHE A 175 15.11 -0.03 -2.98
CA PHE A 175 14.21 -0.58 -1.96
C PHE A 175 12.87 -1.04 -2.53
N TYR A 176 12.32 -0.30 -3.49
CA TYR A 176 11.06 -0.64 -4.15
C TYR A 176 11.18 -1.93 -4.97
N PHE A 177 12.20 -2.02 -5.84
CA PHE A 177 12.47 -3.25 -6.60
C PHE A 177 12.84 -4.42 -5.70
N GLY A 178 13.61 -4.18 -4.63
CA GLY A 178 13.93 -5.19 -3.63
C GLY A 178 12.69 -5.72 -2.94
N TYR A 179 11.74 -4.86 -2.57
CA TYR A 179 10.46 -5.27 -1.99
C TYR A 179 9.65 -6.13 -2.97
N ILE A 180 9.55 -5.73 -4.24
CA ILE A 180 8.85 -6.51 -5.27
C ILE A 180 9.51 -7.88 -5.45
N ALA A 181 10.85 -7.95 -5.46
CA ALA A 181 11.58 -9.20 -5.58
C ALA A 181 11.36 -10.11 -4.36
N VAL A 182 11.43 -9.57 -3.14
CA VAL A 182 11.21 -10.33 -1.91
C VAL A 182 9.79 -10.88 -1.85
N THR A 183 8.78 -10.06 -2.15
CA THR A 183 7.38 -10.51 -2.18
C THR A 183 7.12 -11.54 -3.28
N ALA A 184 7.78 -11.43 -4.44
CA ALA A 184 7.71 -12.44 -5.49
C ALA A 184 8.30 -13.78 -5.02
N ILE A 185 9.50 -13.75 -4.42
CA ILE A 185 10.15 -14.96 -3.88
C ILE A 185 9.27 -15.60 -2.80
N LEU A 186 8.74 -14.81 -1.85
CA LEU A 186 7.85 -15.31 -0.81
C LEU A 186 6.60 -15.97 -1.40
N SER A 187 5.99 -15.36 -2.43
CA SER A 187 4.80 -15.91 -3.08
C SER A 187 5.10 -17.23 -3.79
N VAL A 188 6.25 -17.34 -4.46
CA VAL A 188 6.72 -18.59 -5.07
C VAL A 188 6.96 -19.66 -4.01
N VAL A 189 7.67 -19.33 -2.94
CA VAL A 189 7.96 -20.27 -1.84
C VAL A 189 6.66 -20.78 -1.21
N PHE A 190 5.69 -19.92 -0.92
CA PHE A 190 4.41 -20.35 -0.36
C PHE A 190 3.61 -21.23 -1.33
N THR A 191 3.57 -20.84 -2.61
CA THR A 191 2.91 -21.63 -3.66
C THR A 191 3.50 -23.03 -3.78
N LEU A 192 4.83 -23.17 -3.69
CA LEU A 192 5.51 -24.48 -3.73
C LEU A 192 5.18 -25.35 -2.51
N ASN A 193 4.87 -24.75 -1.37
CA ASN A 193 4.41 -25.44 -0.16
C ASN A 193 2.89 -25.66 -0.12
N GLY A 194 2.16 -25.25 -1.17
CA GLY A 194 0.69 -25.33 -1.22
C GLY A 194 -0.03 -24.37 -0.27
N ILE A 195 0.66 -23.34 0.22
CA ILE A 195 0.10 -22.30 1.08
C ILE A 195 -0.27 -21.10 0.18
N TYR A 196 -1.53 -20.68 0.23
CA TYR A 196 -2.03 -19.55 -0.56
C TYR A 196 -2.50 -18.46 0.40
N LEU A 197 -1.73 -17.38 0.53
CA LEU A 197 -1.92 -16.35 1.55
C LEU A 197 -3.32 -15.73 1.49
N PHE A 198 -3.81 -15.40 0.29
CA PHE A 198 -5.14 -14.83 0.12
C PHE A 198 -6.23 -15.77 0.63
N GLN A 199 -6.15 -17.07 0.30
CA GLN A 199 -7.13 -18.05 0.74
C GLN A 199 -7.01 -18.37 2.23
N GLU A 200 -5.79 -18.42 2.78
CA GLU A 200 -5.57 -18.63 4.20
C GLU A 200 -6.15 -17.49 5.04
N VAL A 201 -5.96 -16.23 4.61
CA VAL A 201 -6.57 -15.08 5.28
C VAL A 201 -8.10 -15.19 5.27
N LEU A 202 -8.68 -15.54 4.12
CA LEU A 202 -10.13 -15.73 3.99
C LEU A 202 -10.62 -16.92 4.86
N GLY A 203 -9.90 -18.03 4.87
CA GLY A 203 -10.24 -19.21 5.68
C GLY A 203 -10.15 -18.95 7.18
N VAL A 204 -9.21 -18.13 7.65
CA VAL A 204 -9.15 -17.69 9.06
C VAL A 204 -10.36 -16.84 9.43
N ILE A 205 -10.81 -15.98 8.51
CA ILE A 205 -12.01 -15.16 8.69
C ILE A 205 -13.27 -16.03 8.72
N GLU A 206 -13.39 -17.00 7.82
CA GLU A 206 -14.50 -17.95 7.79
C GLU A 206 -14.61 -18.79 9.07
N ARG A 207 -13.47 -19.13 9.69
CA ARG A 207 -13.43 -19.81 11.01
C ARG A 207 -13.84 -18.91 12.19
N GLY A 208 -14.18 -17.64 11.96
CA GLY A 208 -14.64 -16.70 12.98
C GLY A 208 -13.52 -15.93 13.69
N TYR A 209 -12.26 -16.05 13.26
CA TYR A 209 -11.13 -15.35 13.86
C TYR A 209 -10.83 -13.99 13.21
N GLY A 210 -11.71 -13.49 12.34
CA GLY A 210 -11.52 -12.23 11.59
C GLY A 210 -11.24 -11.03 12.50
N GLY A 211 -12.00 -10.86 13.58
CA GLY A 211 -11.78 -9.77 14.54
C GLY A 211 -10.40 -9.82 15.22
N ALA A 212 -9.93 -11.01 15.60
CA ALA A 212 -8.61 -11.19 16.21
C ALA A 212 -7.48 -10.90 15.20
N LEU A 213 -7.67 -11.33 13.94
CA LEU A 213 -6.72 -11.07 12.86
C LEU A 213 -6.62 -9.57 12.55
N ILE A 214 -7.76 -8.87 12.47
CA ILE A 214 -7.79 -7.41 12.29
C ILE A 214 -7.09 -6.70 13.44
N ALA A 215 -7.37 -7.09 14.69
CA ALA A 215 -6.72 -6.49 15.86
C ALA A 215 -5.19 -6.69 15.83
N GLY A 216 -4.74 -7.91 15.52
CA GLY A 216 -3.32 -8.23 15.36
C GLY A 216 -2.66 -7.41 14.26
N MET A 217 -3.29 -7.31 13.09
CA MET A 217 -2.77 -6.53 11.96
C MET A 217 -2.79 -5.03 12.22
N THR A 218 -3.78 -4.53 12.96
CA THR A 218 -3.84 -3.13 13.40
C THR A 218 -2.68 -2.80 14.33
N LEU A 219 -2.35 -3.69 15.27
CA LEU A 219 -1.20 -3.55 16.15
C LEU A 219 0.11 -3.49 15.35
N VAL A 220 0.30 -4.42 14.40
CA VAL A 220 1.47 -4.45 13.52
C VAL A 220 1.57 -3.15 12.70
N ALA A 221 0.46 -2.69 12.14
CA ALA A 221 0.40 -1.43 11.41
C ALA A 221 0.78 -0.24 12.32
N ALA A 222 0.21 -0.14 13.52
CA ALA A 222 0.50 0.92 14.47
C ALA A 222 1.99 0.96 14.85
N ILE A 223 2.60 -0.20 15.11
CA ILE A 223 4.03 -0.31 15.42
C ILE A 223 4.85 0.13 14.20
N ALA A 224 4.54 -0.36 13.00
CA ALA A 224 5.24 0.00 11.77
C ALA A 224 5.20 1.51 11.50
N ILE A 225 4.04 2.15 11.67
CA ILE A 225 3.85 3.59 11.52
C ILE A 225 4.68 4.36 12.54
N TRP A 226 4.65 3.93 13.79
CA TRP A 226 5.40 4.59 14.86
C TRP A 226 6.92 4.51 14.62
N VAL A 227 7.41 3.33 14.26
CA VAL A 227 8.82 3.10 13.91
C VAL A 227 9.21 3.94 12.68
N ALA A 228 8.41 3.91 11.61
CA ALA A 228 8.64 4.70 10.40
C ALA A 228 8.69 6.20 10.72
N HIS A 229 7.69 6.72 11.43
CA HIS A 229 7.66 8.13 11.80
C HIS A 229 8.91 8.55 12.58
N ARG A 230 9.29 7.79 13.63
CA ARG A 230 10.46 8.12 14.46
C ARG A 230 11.77 8.05 13.67
N THR A 231 11.96 6.98 12.89
CA THR A 231 13.18 6.77 12.12
C THR A 231 13.32 7.77 10.98
N THR A 232 12.22 8.08 10.26
CA THR A 232 12.21 9.08 9.19
C THR A 232 12.52 10.48 9.72
N VAL A 233 11.91 10.90 10.84
CA VAL A 233 12.20 12.21 11.44
C VAL A 233 13.68 12.34 11.82
N ASN A 234 14.25 11.32 12.46
CA ASN A 234 15.66 11.32 12.83
C ASN A 234 16.56 11.35 11.59
N ARG A 235 16.21 10.61 10.54
CA ARG A 235 17.00 10.53 9.31
C ARG A 235 16.98 11.84 8.52
N ILE A 236 15.83 12.51 8.39
CA ILE A 236 15.74 13.79 7.67
C ILE A 236 16.60 14.86 8.35
N ARG A 237 16.70 14.85 9.68
CA ARG A 237 17.52 15.81 10.45
C ARG A 237 19.01 15.66 10.18
N THR A 238 19.51 14.43 10.04
CA THR A 238 20.94 14.14 9.87
C THR A 238 21.39 14.13 8.40
N ARG A 239 20.45 14.15 7.46
CA ARG A 239 20.74 14.06 6.03
C ARG A 239 21.26 15.38 5.46
N SER A 240 22.43 15.33 4.80
CA SER A 240 22.91 16.39 3.92
C SER A 240 22.13 16.37 2.60
N LEU A 241 21.73 17.55 2.14
CA LEU A 241 21.01 17.73 0.88
C LEU A 241 21.94 18.47 -0.09
N THR A 242 22.97 17.77 -0.53
CA THR A 242 23.85 18.22 -1.62
C THR A 242 23.33 17.64 -2.92
N PHE A 243 23.02 18.51 -3.88
CA PHE A 243 22.47 18.18 -5.20
C PHE A 243 23.53 18.30 -6.28
#